data_AF-A0A7V9MSF7-F1
#
_entry.id   AF-A0A7V9MSF7-F1
#
_cell.length_a   1.000
_cell.length_b   1.000
_cell.length_c   1.000
_cell.angle_alpha   90.00
_cell.angle_beta   90.00
_cell.angle_gamma   90.00
#
_symmetry.space_group_name_H-M   'P 1'
#
loop_
_entity.id
_entity.type
_entity.pdbx_description
1 polymer ?
#
loop_
_entity_poly.entity_id
_entity_poly.type
_entity_poly.pdbx_seq_one_letter_code
_entity_poly.pdbx_strand_id
1 'polypeptide(L)'
;MKKLRSSTLVLVVILSASLRCRAADDQTATSSAAKEIWQASGGENWNNVKELRFTFVVEQDGKTLASVQHDWNVSAGTDHVQWKDKDVTVSLTNPASDEDGKAAYARWVNDSYWLLAPLKILDPGVNVNDEGMKEMDGTSSHAMHVSFGQVGLTPSDEYVFYIEPQTHLMRSWDYKPKTGQGMHATWEKYQEFGGLHLSTEHHFNDKVIRFAGIEVIASK
;
A
#
# COMPACT_ATOMS: atom_id res chain seq x y z
N MET A 1 -7.75 82.61 3.17
CA MET A 1 -8.66 81.95 2.21
C MET A 1 -7.87 81.01 1.29
N LYS A 2 -8.20 79.71 1.28
CA LYS A 2 -7.70 78.59 0.43
C LYS A 2 -6.19 78.25 0.61
N LYS A 3 -5.71 77.00 0.69
CA LYS A 3 -6.13 75.72 0.08
C LYS A 3 -5.85 74.49 0.98
N LEU A 4 -6.64 73.46 0.70
CA LEU A 4 -6.65 72.06 1.15
C LEU A 4 -5.55 71.20 0.45
N ARG A 5 -5.08 70.13 1.09
CA ARG A 5 -4.71 68.79 0.53
C ARG A 5 -4.23 67.88 1.68
N SER A 6 -5.07 66.98 2.20
CA SER A 6 -5.25 65.57 1.78
C SER A 6 -3.99 64.72 1.91
N SER A 7 -4.03 63.71 2.80
CA SER A 7 -3.17 62.53 2.71
C SER A 7 -3.94 61.29 3.15
N THR A 8 -3.94 60.36 2.22
CA THR A 8 -4.70 59.13 2.07
C THR A 8 -4.33 58.07 3.09
N LEU A 9 -5.34 57.44 3.69
CA LEU A 9 -5.24 56.18 4.42
C LEU A 9 -5.07 55.03 3.40
N VAL A 10 -3.90 54.37 3.39
CA VAL A 10 -3.69 53.16 2.59
C VAL A 10 -4.28 51.97 3.34
N LEU A 11 -5.41 51.44 2.84
CA LEU A 11 -5.98 50.18 3.26
C LEU A 11 -5.22 49.04 2.55
N VAL A 12 -4.34 48.36 3.27
CA VAL A 12 -3.71 47.11 2.80
C VAL A 12 -4.74 45.99 2.99
N VAL A 13 -5.46 45.65 1.93
CA VAL A 13 -6.22 44.39 1.85
C VAL A 13 -5.21 43.29 1.53
N ILE A 14 -4.76 42.56 2.55
CA ILE A 14 -3.99 41.33 2.35
C ILE A 14 -5.00 40.26 1.93
N LEU A 15 -4.97 39.91 0.64
CA LEU A 15 -5.75 38.86 0.02
C LEU A 15 -5.21 37.48 0.46
N SER A 16 -5.49 37.07 1.69
CA SER A 16 -5.02 35.80 2.29
C SER A 16 -6.01 34.65 2.12
N ALA A 17 -6.60 34.46 0.94
CA ALA A 17 -7.69 33.48 0.75
C ALA A 17 -7.35 32.30 -0.19
N SER A 18 -6.21 32.29 -0.88
CA SER A 18 -5.94 31.33 -1.97
C SER A 18 -5.20 30.04 -1.56
N LEU A 19 -4.56 30.00 -0.40
CA LEU A 19 -3.78 28.80 0.03
C LEU A 19 -4.64 27.76 0.78
N ARG A 20 -5.70 28.18 1.48
CA ARG A 20 -6.53 27.25 2.27
C ARG A 20 -7.51 26.42 1.44
N CYS A 21 -8.01 26.96 0.33
CA CYS A 21 -8.92 26.23 -0.56
C CYS A 21 -8.20 25.07 -1.25
N ARG A 22 -7.00 25.33 -1.77
CA ARG A 22 -6.20 24.36 -2.53
C ARG A 22 -5.79 23.15 -1.69
N ALA A 23 -5.34 23.36 -0.45
CA ALA A 23 -4.95 22.25 0.42
C ALA A 23 -6.13 21.35 0.82
N ALA A 24 -7.32 21.92 1.00
CA ALA A 24 -8.52 21.14 1.30
C ALA A 24 -9.01 20.35 0.07
N ASP A 25 -8.96 20.95 -1.11
CA ASP A 25 -9.30 20.30 -2.37
C ASP A 25 -8.30 19.16 -2.70
N ASP A 26 -6.99 19.40 -2.52
CA ASP A 26 -5.94 18.40 -2.75
C ASP A 26 -6.05 17.20 -1.78
N GLN A 27 -6.35 17.44 -0.50
CA GLN A 27 -6.61 16.35 0.46
C GLN A 27 -7.88 15.57 0.14
N THR A 28 -8.93 16.26 -0.32
CA THR A 28 -10.18 15.61 -0.72
C THR A 28 -9.98 14.74 -1.96
N ALA A 29 -9.25 15.24 -2.96
CA ALA A 29 -8.91 14.48 -4.17
C ALA A 29 -8.03 13.27 -3.86
N THR A 30 -6.99 13.44 -3.03
CA THR A 30 -6.12 12.34 -2.59
C THR A 30 -6.89 11.23 -1.86
N SER A 31 -7.83 11.62 -1.00
CA SER A 31 -8.74 10.68 -0.31
C SER A 31 -9.64 9.92 -1.30
N SER A 32 -10.11 10.58 -2.36
CA SER A 32 -10.90 9.95 -3.43
C SER A 32 -10.10 8.92 -4.22
N ALA A 33 -8.90 9.28 -4.71
CA ALA A 33 -8.05 8.39 -5.49
C ALA A 33 -7.61 7.15 -4.69
N ALA A 34 -7.22 7.34 -3.42
CA ALA A 34 -6.89 6.23 -2.53
C ALA A 34 -8.07 5.28 -2.32
N LYS A 35 -9.30 5.82 -2.24
CA LYS A 35 -10.51 5.03 -2.13
C LYS A 35 -10.82 4.24 -3.40
N GLU A 36 -10.61 4.80 -4.59
CA GLU A 36 -10.80 4.08 -5.86
C GLU A 36 -9.86 2.87 -5.98
N ILE A 37 -8.59 3.03 -5.61
CA ILE A 37 -7.59 1.94 -5.58
C ILE A 37 -8.04 0.83 -4.62
N TRP A 38 -8.47 1.23 -3.42
CA TRP A 38 -8.97 0.30 -2.40
C TRP A 38 -10.24 -0.44 -2.86
N GLN A 39 -11.19 0.26 -3.48
CA GLN A 39 -12.43 -0.31 -4.01
C GLN A 39 -12.17 -1.27 -5.17
N ALA A 40 -11.32 -0.90 -6.13
CA ALA A 40 -10.95 -1.74 -7.27
C ALA A 40 -10.29 -3.06 -6.84
N SER A 41 -9.56 -3.03 -5.71
CA SER A 41 -8.94 -4.21 -5.12
C SER A 41 -9.91 -5.08 -4.30
N GLY A 42 -11.18 -4.69 -4.19
CA GLY A 42 -12.22 -5.41 -3.47
C GLY A 42 -12.36 -5.04 -1.99
N GLY A 43 -11.89 -3.86 -1.60
CA GLY A 43 -11.85 -3.44 -0.19
C GLY A 43 -13.20 -3.48 0.53
N GLU A 44 -14.31 -3.26 -0.18
CA GLU A 44 -15.66 -3.34 0.39
C GLU A 44 -15.99 -4.74 0.94
N ASN A 45 -15.32 -5.77 0.41
CA ASN A 45 -15.47 -7.16 0.85
C ASN A 45 -14.53 -7.53 2.01
N TRP A 46 -13.54 -6.70 2.34
CA TRP A 46 -12.50 -7.04 3.32
C TRP A 46 -13.08 -7.40 4.70
N ASN A 47 -14.10 -6.67 5.16
CA ASN A 47 -14.75 -6.93 6.46
C ASN A 47 -15.43 -8.31 6.54
N ASN A 48 -15.71 -8.94 5.39
CA ASN A 48 -16.28 -10.27 5.33
C ASN A 48 -15.22 -11.37 5.36
N VAL A 49 -13.95 -11.06 5.08
CA VAL A 49 -12.86 -12.05 5.07
C VAL A 49 -12.60 -12.56 6.49
N LYS A 50 -12.65 -13.89 6.64
CA LYS A 50 -12.39 -14.62 7.90
C LYS A 50 -11.03 -15.28 7.90
N GLU A 51 -10.68 -15.90 6.79
CA GLU A 51 -9.37 -16.51 6.58
C GLU A 51 -8.83 -16.13 5.19
N LEU A 52 -7.52 -15.96 5.12
CA LEU A 52 -6.78 -15.77 3.88
C LEU A 52 -5.57 -16.70 3.90
N ARG A 53 -5.56 -17.70 3.02
CA ARG A 53 -4.43 -18.61 2.85
C ARG A 53 -3.66 -18.24 1.59
N PHE A 54 -2.34 -18.33 1.64
CA PHE A 54 -1.49 -18.14 0.47
C PHE A 54 -0.09 -18.68 0.73
N THR A 55 0.66 -18.92 -0.35
CA THR A 55 2.10 -19.17 -0.30
C THR A 55 2.84 -18.07 -1.03
N PHE A 56 3.74 -17.38 -0.34
CA PHE A 56 4.66 -16.40 -0.89
C PHE A 56 5.92 -17.12 -1.39
N VAL A 57 6.15 -17.06 -2.71
CA VAL A 57 7.27 -17.75 -3.36
C VAL A 57 8.17 -16.72 -4.05
N VAL A 58 9.47 -16.75 -3.75
CA VAL A 58 10.47 -15.93 -4.45
C VAL A 58 11.28 -16.83 -5.37
N GLU A 59 11.38 -16.45 -6.63
CA GLU A 59 12.13 -17.16 -7.66
C GLU A 59 13.20 -16.28 -8.28
N GLN A 60 14.29 -16.91 -8.72
CA GLN A 60 15.35 -16.31 -9.55
C GLN A 60 15.86 -17.39 -10.51
N ASP A 61 15.93 -17.07 -11.80
CA ASP A 61 16.37 -18.02 -12.85
C ASP A 61 15.65 -19.38 -12.80
N GLY A 62 14.34 -19.36 -12.52
CA GLY A 62 13.48 -20.55 -12.42
C GLY A 62 13.73 -21.42 -11.18
N LYS A 63 14.52 -20.94 -10.20
CA LYS A 63 14.75 -21.62 -8.92
C LYS A 63 14.04 -20.91 -7.78
N THR A 64 13.36 -21.67 -6.94
CA THR A 64 12.77 -21.17 -5.70
C THR A 64 13.87 -20.82 -4.69
N LEU A 65 13.94 -19.54 -4.30
CA LEU A 65 14.84 -19.03 -3.26
C LEU A 65 14.18 -19.03 -1.89
N ALA A 66 12.88 -18.78 -1.85
CA ALA A 66 12.07 -18.80 -0.64
C ALA A 66 10.65 -19.27 -0.94
N SER A 67 10.06 -19.98 0.01
CA SER A 67 8.65 -20.36 0.02
C SER A 67 8.16 -20.27 1.46
N VAL A 68 7.12 -19.49 1.67
CA VAL A 68 6.49 -19.24 2.98
C VAL A 68 5.00 -19.45 2.83
N GLN A 69 4.43 -20.39 3.58
CA GLN A 69 3.00 -20.62 3.63
C GLN A 69 2.39 -19.84 4.79
N HIS A 70 1.22 -19.26 4.54
CA HIS A 70 0.41 -18.52 5.50
C HIS A 70 -1.00 -19.10 5.55
N ASP A 71 -1.47 -19.43 6.75
CA ASP A 71 -2.88 -19.65 7.05
C ASP A 71 -3.36 -18.54 7.99
N TRP A 72 -3.70 -17.39 7.41
CA TRP A 72 -4.04 -16.19 8.19
C TRP A 72 -5.49 -16.23 8.62
N ASN A 73 -5.73 -16.36 9.93
CA ASN A 73 -7.03 -16.14 10.54
C ASN A 73 -7.22 -14.66 10.86
N VAL A 74 -7.91 -13.95 9.95
CA VAL A 74 -8.15 -12.51 10.03
C VAL A 74 -8.97 -12.16 11.27
N SER A 75 -9.98 -12.97 11.59
CA SER A 75 -10.88 -12.71 12.73
C SER A 75 -10.22 -12.94 14.09
N ALA A 76 -9.33 -13.92 14.20
CA ALA A 76 -8.58 -14.21 15.42
C ALA A 76 -7.35 -13.31 15.58
N GLY A 77 -6.92 -12.61 14.52
CA GLY A 77 -5.71 -11.80 14.55
C GLY A 77 -4.46 -12.66 14.73
N THR A 78 -4.42 -13.83 14.10
CA THR A 78 -3.31 -14.78 14.16
C THR A 78 -2.96 -15.30 12.78
N ASP A 79 -1.69 -15.62 12.55
CA ASP A 79 -1.25 -16.28 11.32
C ASP A 79 -0.44 -17.52 11.66
N HIS A 80 -0.70 -18.62 10.96
CA HIS A 80 0.11 -19.83 11.02
C HIS A 80 1.07 -19.81 9.83
N VAL A 81 2.36 -19.68 10.13
CA VAL A 81 3.42 -19.40 9.17
C VAL A 81 4.38 -20.57 9.13
N GLN A 82 4.58 -21.13 7.94
CA GLN A 82 5.50 -22.24 7.71
C GLN A 82 6.57 -21.85 6.68
N TRP A 83 7.84 -22.06 7.02
CA TRP A 83 8.96 -21.83 6.11
C TRP A 83 10.14 -22.72 6.48
N LYS A 84 10.81 -23.32 5.48
CA LYS A 84 11.91 -24.27 5.71
C LYS A 84 11.49 -25.38 6.70
N ASP A 85 12.10 -25.42 7.88
CA ASP A 85 11.85 -26.35 9.00
C ASP A 85 11.03 -25.72 10.14
N LYS A 86 10.55 -24.49 9.96
CA LYS A 86 9.79 -23.72 10.96
C LYS A 86 8.29 -23.81 10.71
N ASP A 87 7.57 -23.89 11.82
CA ASP A 87 6.11 -23.99 11.89
C ASP A 87 5.68 -23.22 13.15
N VAL A 88 5.06 -22.06 12.95
CA VAL A 88 4.81 -21.08 14.02
C VAL A 88 3.44 -20.46 13.87
N THR A 89 2.64 -20.48 14.92
CA THR A 89 1.44 -19.62 15.01
C THR A 89 1.77 -18.35 15.77
N VAL A 90 1.57 -17.19 15.13
CA VAL A 90 1.91 -15.88 15.70
C VAL A 90 0.65 -15.04 15.91
N SER A 91 0.59 -14.32 17.04
CA SER A 91 -0.41 -13.27 17.26
C SER A 91 0.03 -11.98 16.56
N LEU A 92 -0.89 -11.36 15.81
CA LEU A 92 -0.61 -10.15 15.04
C LEU A 92 -0.78 -8.87 15.86
N THR A 93 -1.42 -8.97 17.03
CA THR A 93 -1.59 -7.86 17.99
C THR A 93 -0.60 -7.91 19.14
N ASN A 94 -0.15 -9.11 19.51
CA ASN A 94 0.85 -9.30 20.55
C ASN A 94 1.85 -10.40 20.13
N PRO A 95 2.68 -10.13 19.11
CA PRO A 95 3.63 -11.11 18.60
C PRO A 95 4.61 -11.55 19.71
N ALA A 96 4.96 -12.83 19.70
CA ALA A 96 5.89 -13.39 20.67
C ALA A 96 7.28 -12.74 20.55
N SER A 97 8.02 -12.70 21.66
CA SER A 97 9.32 -12.05 21.73
C SER A 97 10.50 -12.99 21.47
N ASP A 98 10.25 -14.29 21.33
CA ASP A 98 11.23 -15.26 20.88
C ASP A 98 11.60 -15.05 19.40
N GLU A 99 12.68 -15.68 18.97
CA GLU A 99 13.25 -15.51 17.64
C GLU A 99 12.29 -15.96 16.53
N ASP A 100 11.65 -17.12 16.70
CA ASP A 100 10.77 -17.72 15.71
C ASP A 100 9.46 -16.92 15.57
N GLY A 101 8.89 -16.46 16.68
CA GLY A 101 7.71 -15.60 16.71
C GLY A 101 7.95 -14.23 16.05
N LYS A 102 9.11 -13.61 16.30
CA LYS A 102 9.51 -12.37 15.61
C LYS A 102 9.68 -12.58 14.11
N ALA A 103 10.30 -13.69 13.72
CA ALA A 103 10.50 -14.02 12.31
C ALA A 103 9.16 -14.28 11.60
N ALA A 104 8.24 -15.03 12.22
CA ALA A 104 6.91 -15.28 11.68
C ALA A 104 6.11 -13.98 11.52
N TYR A 105 6.12 -13.11 12.53
CA TYR A 105 5.46 -11.80 12.44
C TYR A 105 6.05 -10.94 11.31
N ALA A 106 7.38 -10.88 11.19
CA ALA A 106 8.04 -10.12 10.13
C ALA A 106 7.69 -10.64 8.73
N ARG A 107 7.58 -11.97 8.57
CA ARG A 107 7.10 -12.59 7.32
C ARG A 107 5.66 -12.21 7.03
N TRP A 108 4.75 -12.34 7.98
CA TRP A 108 3.37 -11.90 7.79
C TRP A 108 3.29 -10.42 7.38
N VAL A 109 4.04 -9.53 8.04
CA VAL A 109 4.09 -8.09 7.68
C VAL A 109 4.54 -7.91 6.24
N ASN A 110 5.67 -8.51 5.83
CA ASN A 110 6.21 -8.34 4.48
C ASN A 110 5.36 -9.02 3.41
N ASP A 111 5.11 -10.31 3.58
CA ASP A 111 4.54 -11.19 2.56
C ASP A 111 3.07 -10.82 2.30
N SER A 112 2.32 -10.45 3.34
CA SER A 112 0.95 -9.93 3.19
C SER A 112 0.90 -8.49 2.65
N TYR A 113 1.98 -7.71 2.75
CA TYR A 113 2.04 -6.38 2.15
C TYR A 113 2.23 -6.48 0.64
N TRP A 114 3.12 -7.38 0.18
CA TRP A 114 3.23 -7.72 -1.24
C TRP A 114 1.93 -8.22 -1.87
N LEU A 115 1.06 -8.89 -1.11
CA LEU A 115 -0.22 -9.36 -1.62
C LEU A 115 -1.31 -8.27 -1.60
N LEU A 116 -1.31 -7.40 -0.59
CA LEU A 116 -2.48 -6.59 -0.22
C LEU A 116 -2.22 -5.09 -0.13
N ALA A 117 -1.07 -4.56 -0.56
CA ALA A 117 -0.76 -3.13 -0.43
C ALA A 117 -1.88 -2.18 -0.91
N PRO A 118 -2.55 -2.40 -2.06
CA PRO A 118 -3.70 -1.60 -2.47
C PRO A 118 -4.88 -1.62 -1.48
N LEU A 119 -5.12 -2.74 -0.82
CA LEU A 119 -6.17 -2.89 0.20
C LEU A 119 -5.81 -2.24 1.54
N LYS A 120 -4.51 -2.00 1.78
CA LYS A 120 -3.98 -1.36 2.99
C LYS A 120 -3.79 0.15 2.85
N ILE A 121 -4.08 0.74 1.67
CA ILE A 121 -3.79 2.15 1.38
C ILE A 121 -4.56 3.14 2.28
N LEU A 122 -5.67 2.69 2.88
CA LEU A 122 -6.51 3.48 3.80
C LEU A 122 -6.29 3.10 5.27
N ASP A 123 -5.31 2.25 5.59
CA ASP A 123 -5.07 1.80 6.96
C ASP A 123 -4.65 2.98 7.87
N PRO A 124 -5.02 2.96 9.16
CA PRO A 124 -4.59 3.97 10.11
C PRO A 124 -3.06 4.12 10.15
N GLY A 125 -2.59 5.36 9.99
CA GLY A 125 -1.16 5.66 9.96
C GLY A 125 -0.51 5.59 8.58
N VAL A 126 -1.25 5.23 7.53
CA VAL A 126 -0.80 5.41 6.14
C VAL A 126 -1.13 6.84 5.70
N ASN A 127 -0.14 7.52 5.13
CA ASN A 127 -0.29 8.83 4.51
C ASN A 127 -0.14 8.68 3.01
N VAL A 128 -1.08 9.24 2.27
CA VAL A 128 -1.12 9.19 0.81
C VAL A 128 -1.03 10.62 0.29
N ASN A 129 -0.28 10.82 -0.79
CA ASN A 129 -0.21 12.07 -1.54
C ASN A 129 -0.38 11.79 -3.04
N ASP A 130 -1.36 12.42 -3.66
CA ASP A 130 -1.58 12.34 -5.11
C ASP A 130 -0.48 13.11 -5.86
N GLU A 131 0.26 12.42 -6.74
CA GLU A 131 1.30 13.01 -7.59
C GLU A 131 0.85 13.22 -9.05
N GLY A 132 -0.42 12.94 -9.34
CA GLY A 132 -1.05 13.08 -10.65
C GLY A 132 -0.60 12.04 -11.67
N MET A 133 -0.91 12.31 -12.93
CA MET A 133 -0.52 11.45 -14.05
C MET A 133 0.98 11.52 -14.30
N LYS A 134 1.63 10.36 -14.40
CA LYS A 134 3.03 10.21 -14.79
C LYS A 134 3.15 9.29 -15.99
N GLU A 135 4.07 9.63 -16.88
CA GLU A 135 4.47 8.80 -18.01
C GLU A 135 5.75 8.05 -17.66
N MET A 136 5.74 6.73 -17.84
CA MET A 136 6.92 5.87 -17.69
C MET A 136 6.93 4.86 -18.84
N ASP A 137 7.99 4.87 -19.65
CA ASP A 137 8.17 3.97 -20.79
C ASP A 137 6.97 3.93 -21.76
N GLY A 138 6.36 5.10 -22.01
CA GLY A 138 5.19 5.24 -22.88
C GLY A 138 3.88 4.74 -22.26
N THR A 139 3.89 4.44 -20.96
CA THR A 139 2.72 4.06 -20.19
C THR A 139 2.34 5.20 -19.24
N SER A 140 1.12 5.71 -19.41
CA SER A 140 0.52 6.68 -18.49
C SER A 140 -0.04 5.95 -17.27
N SER A 141 0.26 6.42 -16.07
CA SER A 141 -0.27 5.90 -14.81
C SER A 141 -0.53 7.03 -13.82
N HIS A 142 -1.55 6.87 -12.98
CA HIS A 142 -1.79 7.78 -11.86
C HIS A 142 -0.85 7.40 -10.72
N ALA A 143 0.01 8.32 -10.30
CA ALA A 143 1.02 8.08 -9.28
C ALA A 143 0.54 8.53 -7.89
N MET A 144 0.62 7.64 -6.91
CA MET A 144 0.31 7.92 -5.51
C MET A 144 1.56 7.70 -4.66
N HIS A 145 2.05 8.74 -4.00
CA HIS A 145 3.11 8.60 -3.00
C HIS A 145 2.52 8.14 -1.68
N VAL A 146 3.12 7.11 -1.10
CA VAL A 146 2.65 6.47 0.13
C VAL A 146 3.80 6.48 1.15
N SER A 147 3.50 6.97 2.35
CA SER A 147 4.42 7.00 3.49
C SER A 147 3.69 6.60 4.77
N PHE A 148 4.42 6.34 5.86
CA PHE A 148 3.85 5.80 7.09
C PHE A 148 4.15 6.69 8.29
N GLY A 149 3.20 6.74 9.22
CA GLY A 149 3.41 7.19 10.59
C GLY A 149 4.22 6.15 11.37
N GLN A 150 4.04 6.10 12.70
CA GLN A 150 4.70 5.10 13.54
C GLN A 150 3.96 3.75 13.52
N VAL A 151 3.83 3.16 12.33
CA VAL A 151 3.15 1.88 12.09
C VAL A 151 4.03 0.93 11.28
N GLY A 152 3.76 -0.37 11.37
CA GLY A 152 4.56 -1.40 10.70
C GLY A 152 5.96 -1.59 11.30
N LEU A 153 6.78 -2.41 10.64
CA LEU A 153 8.16 -2.69 11.06
C LEU A 153 9.17 -1.71 10.46
N THR A 154 8.84 -1.07 9.33
CA THR A 154 9.70 -0.13 8.61
C THR A 154 8.98 1.21 8.35
N PRO A 155 8.60 1.96 9.40
CA PRO A 155 7.80 3.20 9.27
C PRO A 155 8.48 4.33 8.49
N SER A 156 9.77 4.21 8.18
CA SER A 156 10.53 5.20 7.40
C SER A 156 10.65 4.84 5.91
N ASP A 157 10.08 3.73 5.49
CA ASP A 157 10.03 3.36 4.09
C ASP A 157 8.91 4.12 3.38
N GLU A 158 9.07 4.34 2.08
CA GLU A 158 8.08 5.00 1.25
C GLU A 158 7.86 4.21 -0.05
N TYR A 159 6.73 4.48 -0.71
CA TYR A 159 6.41 3.89 -1.99
C TYR A 159 5.84 4.94 -2.94
N VAL A 160 6.00 4.74 -4.24
CA VAL A 160 5.14 5.36 -5.25
C VAL A 160 4.37 4.26 -5.93
N PHE A 161 3.05 4.24 -5.77
CA PHE A 161 2.17 3.32 -6.46
C PHE A 161 1.82 3.90 -7.83
N TYR A 162 1.94 3.09 -8.88
CA TYR A 162 1.56 3.45 -10.24
C TYR A 162 0.29 2.70 -10.60
N ILE A 163 -0.79 3.46 -10.77
CA ILE A 163 -2.14 2.94 -10.92
C ILE A 163 -2.59 3.08 -12.37
N GLU A 164 -3.21 2.03 -12.89
CA GLU A 164 -3.85 2.06 -14.19
C GLU A 164 -5.12 2.95 -14.12
N PRO A 165 -5.24 4.03 -14.91
CA PRO A 165 -6.29 5.02 -14.70
C PRO A 165 -7.73 4.60 -15.02
N GLN A 166 -7.94 3.55 -15.81
CA GLN A 166 -9.28 3.04 -16.16
C GLN A 166 -9.79 1.99 -15.17
N THR A 167 -8.90 1.15 -14.65
CA THR A 167 -9.23 0.01 -13.78
C THR A 167 -8.97 0.29 -12.31
N HIS A 168 -8.17 1.32 -12.01
CA HIS A 168 -7.68 1.68 -10.68
C HIS A 168 -6.89 0.55 -9.99
N LEU A 169 -6.43 -0.45 -10.75
CA LEU A 169 -5.54 -1.50 -10.27
C LEU A 169 -4.09 -1.03 -10.34
N MET A 170 -3.28 -1.50 -9.39
CA MET A 170 -1.86 -1.19 -9.36
C MET A 170 -1.11 -1.93 -10.48
N ARG A 171 -0.27 -1.23 -11.23
CA ARG A 171 0.59 -1.81 -12.27
C ARG A 171 1.98 -2.10 -11.76
N SER A 172 2.46 -1.25 -10.87
CA SER A 172 3.80 -1.34 -10.31
C SER A 172 3.93 -0.42 -9.10
N TRP A 173 5.04 -0.56 -8.40
CA TRP A 173 5.48 0.42 -7.42
C TRP A 173 6.97 0.73 -7.54
N ASP A 174 7.37 1.87 -7.01
CA ASP A 174 8.76 2.13 -6.61
C ASP A 174 8.83 2.07 -5.09
N TYR A 175 9.54 1.08 -4.54
CA TYR A 175 9.91 1.00 -3.13
C TYR A 175 11.12 1.89 -2.85
N LYS A 176 11.03 2.72 -1.81
CA LYS A 176 12.07 3.66 -1.38
C LYS A 176 12.41 3.40 0.09
N PRO A 177 13.43 2.57 0.38
CA PRO A 177 13.86 2.33 1.76
C PRO A 177 14.54 3.58 2.34
N LYS A 178 14.52 3.72 3.67
CA LYS A 178 15.28 4.77 4.36
C LYS A 178 16.78 4.75 4.01
N THR A 179 17.33 3.56 3.82
CA THR A 179 18.74 3.33 3.53
C THR A 179 18.89 2.29 2.43
N GLY A 180 19.82 2.51 1.49
CA GLY A 180 20.07 1.60 0.38
C GLY A 180 19.47 2.08 -0.92
N GLN A 181 19.43 1.21 -1.92
CA GLN A 181 18.80 1.51 -3.20
C GLN A 181 17.33 1.07 -3.15
N GLY A 182 16.47 1.91 -3.72
CA GLY A 182 15.09 1.55 -3.98
C GLY A 182 14.96 0.47 -5.06
N MET A 183 13.73 0.06 -5.29
CA MET A 183 13.42 -1.03 -6.21
C MET A 183 12.09 -0.78 -6.91
N HIS A 184 12.07 -1.01 -8.21
CA HIS A 184 10.84 -1.08 -8.98
C HIS A 184 10.30 -2.51 -8.96
N ALA A 185 8.99 -2.68 -8.76
CA ALA A 185 8.35 -3.98 -8.94
C ALA A 185 6.99 -3.88 -9.64
N THR A 186 6.71 -4.84 -10.52
CA THR A 186 5.43 -4.94 -11.22
C THR A 186 4.35 -5.58 -10.35
N TRP A 187 3.09 -5.39 -10.75
CA TRP A 187 1.90 -5.98 -10.17
C TRP A 187 1.07 -6.56 -11.31
N GLU A 188 1.06 -7.88 -11.43
CA GLU A 188 0.60 -8.59 -12.61
C GLU A 188 -0.29 -9.79 -12.27
N LYS A 189 -0.95 -10.32 -13.31
CA LYS A 189 -1.76 -11.55 -13.22
C LYS A 189 -2.86 -11.45 -12.15
N TYR A 190 -3.58 -10.33 -12.17
CA TYR A 190 -4.73 -10.11 -11.29
C TYR A 190 -5.78 -11.20 -11.45
N GLN A 191 -6.29 -11.70 -10.33
CA GLN A 191 -7.35 -12.71 -10.25
C GLN A 191 -8.32 -12.35 -9.11
N GLU A 192 -9.54 -12.87 -9.18
CA GLU A 192 -10.55 -12.68 -8.14
C GLU A 192 -10.52 -13.84 -7.12
N PHE A 193 -10.49 -13.50 -5.82
CA PHE A 193 -10.57 -14.46 -4.72
C PHE A 193 -11.54 -13.94 -3.65
N GLY A 194 -12.70 -14.58 -3.52
CA GLY A 194 -13.68 -14.23 -2.47
C GLY A 194 -14.07 -12.75 -2.46
N GLY A 195 -14.18 -12.12 -3.64
CA GLY A 195 -14.48 -10.70 -3.80
C GLY A 195 -13.27 -9.74 -3.71
N LEU A 196 -12.04 -10.25 -3.58
CA LEU A 196 -10.81 -9.47 -3.66
C LEU A 196 -10.16 -9.60 -5.04
N HIS A 197 -9.66 -8.51 -5.62
CA HIS A 197 -8.84 -8.53 -6.83
C HIS A 197 -7.35 -8.44 -6.46
N LEU A 198 -6.64 -9.55 -6.56
CA LEU A 198 -5.26 -9.69 -6.08
C LEU A 198 -4.31 -9.97 -7.24
N SER A 199 -3.19 -9.23 -7.26
CA SER A 199 -2.04 -9.53 -8.10
C SER A 199 -1.38 -10.82 -7.61
N THR A 200 -1.00 -11.71 -8.53
CA THR A 200 -0.41 -13.01 -8.18
C THR A 200 1.05 -13.14 -8.60
N GLU A 201 1.60 -12.13 -9.27
CA GLU A 201 2.97 -12.11 -9.78
C GLU A 201 3.57 -10.70 -9.73
N HIS A 202 4.83 -10.60 -9.28
CA HIS A 202 5.57 -9.35 -9.21
C HIS A 202 7.00 -9.55 -9.70
N HIS A 203 7.41 -8.83 -10.74
CA HIS A 203 8.78 -8.83 -11.25
C HIS A 203 9.55 -7.67 -10.64
N PHE A 204 10.75 -7.93 -10.14
CA PHE A 204 11.66 -6.91 -9.64
C PHE A 204 13.11 -7.37 -9.79
N ASN A 205 13.98 -6.48 -10.27
CA ASN A 205 15.36 -6.84 -10.63
C ASN A 205 15.36 -8.10 -11.54
N ASP A 206 16.02 -9.17 -11.10
CA ASP A 206 16.10 -10.48 -11.75
C ASP A 206 15.25 -11.56 -11.02
N LYS A 207 14.31 -11.13 -10.18
CA LYS A 207 13.47 -11.99 -9.35
C LYS A 207 11.99 -11.84 -9.67
N VAL A 208 11.25 -12.88 -9.30
CA VAL A 208 9.79 -12.91 -9.36
C VAL A 208 9.26 -13.33 -8.01
N ILE A 209 8.28 -12.59 -7.47
CA ILE A 209 7.41 -13.07 -6.41
C ILE A 209 6.16 -13.67 -7.05
N ARG A 210 5.75 -14.85 -6.60
CA ARG A 210 4.50 -15.51 -6.97
C ARG A 210 3.69 -15.82 -5.73
N PHE A 211 2.37 -15.65 -5.85
CA PHE A 211 1.42 -16.11 -4.86
C PHE A 211 0.71 -17.36 -5.36
N ALA A 212 0.84 -18.46 -4.61
CA ALA A 212 0.19 -19.73 -4.89
C ALA A 212 -0.81 -20.09 -3.79
N GLY A 213 -1.74 -20.99 -4.09
CA GLY A 213 -2.69 -21.52 -3.10
C GLY A 213 -3.55 -20.45 -2.44
N ILE A 214 -3.86 -19.36 -3.14
CA ILE A 214 -4.68 -18.29 -2.57
C ILE A 214 -6.10 -18.81 -2.33
N GLU A 215 -6.56 -18.73 -1.09
CA GLU A 215 -7.92 -19.07 -0.69
C GLU A 215 -8.46 -17.99 0.25
N VAL A 216 -9.61 -17.41 -0.10
CA VAL A 216 -10.32 -16.42 0.71
C VAL A 216 -11.59 -17.05 1.24
N ILE A 217 -11.68 -17.21 2.55
CA ILE A 217 -12.89 -17.70 3.23
C ILE A 217 -13.58 -16.47 3.82
N ALA A 218 -14.75 -16.14 3.29
CA ALA A 218 -15.56 -15.02 3.74
C ALA A 218 -16.83 -15.49 4.48
N SER A 219 -17.33 -14.67 5.41
CA SER A 219 -18.68 -14.86 5.97
C SER A 219 -19.73 -14.71 4.87
N LYS A 220 -20.72 -15.60 4.90
CA LYS A 220 -21.93 -15.51 4.07
C LYS A 220 -22.81 -14.33 4.45
#